data_AF-A0A7S3XNL2-F1
#
_entry.id   AF-A0A7S3XNL2-F1
#
_cell.length_a   1.000
_cell.length_b   1.000
_cell.length_c   1.000
_cell.angle_alpha   90.00
_cell.angle_beta   90.00
_cell.angle_gamma   90.00
#
_symmetry.space_group_name_H-M   'P 1'
#
loop_
_entity.id
_entity.type
_entity.pdbx_description
1 polymer ?
#
loop_
_entity_poly.entity_id
_entity_poly.type
_entity_poly.pdbx_seq_one_letter_code
_entity_poly.pdbx_strand_id
1 'polypeptide(L)'
;MRSEIALLQHHWRSFGPHADKDKKPALRKALDFLDQKWWKEIVQWHSPSSIPPRRQYHTLSHLAEMFGHFNRYLTKLKDPRAVALSIFFHDIIYDPESKTNEEDSAEVFIKFGEEAKLEERLVAKVKAYILATKSHEHGPQVQSDPDLALFLDFDMAVLGRPLAGYMAYAAQIRQEFIHFPVDGYCEGRAKVLRGFLAMGNVFASAEFRAAREATARANLEAEIAELEAGRVPLPLPGQPDTISVTPSKKGQTDKKFQVYKHPTLKERINWRAVRSQLAIMAISGAFVFVGYSLIVGKRKKAGK
;
A
#
# COMPACT_ATOMS: atom_id res chain seq x y z
N MET A 1 -18.77 3.15 6.04
CA MET A 1 -18.08 2.52 7.20
C MET A 1 -18.64 1.15 7.61
N ARG A 2 -19.90 1.03 8.11
CA ARG A 2 -20.43 -0.27 8.62
C ARG A 2 -20.46 -1.40 7.57
N SER A 3 -20.76 -1.07 6.31
CA SER A 3 -20.75 -2.02 5.19
C SER A 3 -19.35 -2.51 4.81
N GLU A 4 -18.36 -1.60 4.76
CA GLU A 4 -16.97 -1.92 4.46
C GLU A 4 -16.37 -2.82 5.54
N ILE A 5 -16.60 -2.52 6.82
CA ILE A 5 -16.15 -3.36 7.94
C ILE A 5 -16.71 -4.79 7.81
N ALA A 6 -17.99 -4.95 7.45
CA ALA A 6 -18.59 -6.26 7.25
C ALA A 6 -17.99 -7.02 6.04
N LEU A 7 -17.74 -6.34 4.92
CA LEU A 7 -17.07 -6.89 3.74
C LEU A 7 -15.64 -7.35 4.07
N LEU A 8 -14.86 -6.51 4.74
CA LEU A 8 -13.48 -6.81 5.13
C LEU A 8 -13.42 -7.94 6.17
N GLN A 9 -14.34 -7.98 7.15
CA GLN A 9 -14.46 -9.11 8.08
C GLN A 9 -14.80 -10.42 7.38
N HIS A 10 -15.64 -10.39 6.34
CA HIS A 10 -15.94 -11.57 5.54
C HIS A 10 -14.69 -12.10 4.81
N HIS A 11 -13.90 -11.20 4.21
CA HIS A 11 -12.63 -11.57 3.56
C HIS A 11 -11.57 -12.05 4.56
N TRP A 12 -11.45 -11.39 5.71
CA TRP A 12 -10.52 -11.77 6.77
C TRP A 12 -10.79 -13.20 7.28
N ARG A 13 -12.06 -13.52 7.54
CA ARG A 13 -12.47 -14.88 7.94
C ARG A 13 -12.26 -15.92 6.84
N SER A 14 -12.29 -15.51 5.57
CA SER A 14 -12.12 -16.41 4.42
C SER A 14 -10.65 -16.75 4.13
N PHE A 15 -9.73 -15.80 4.34
CA PHE A 15 -8.33 -15.92 3.91
C PHE A 15 -7.28 -15.84 5.03
N GLY A 16 -7.66 -15.37 6.22
CA GLY A 16 -6.82 -15.20 7.40
C GLY A 16 -6.46 -16.51 8.14
N PRO A 17 -6.32 -16.48 9.47
CA PRO A 17 -5.88 -17.64 10.26
C PRO A 17 -6.75 -18.90 10.11
N HIS A 18 -8.05 -18.71 9.86
CA HIS A 18 -9.06 -19.77 9.80
C HIS A 18 -9.25 -20.43 8.42
N ALA A 19 -8.54 -19.99 7.37
CA ALA A 19 -8.75 -20.54 6.02
C ALA A 19 -8.45 -22.05 5.95
N ASP A 20 -7.52 -22.56 6.79
CA ASP A 20 -7.21 -23.99 6.90
C ASP A 20 -8.21 -24.69 7.84
N LYS A 21 -9.28 -25.24 7.25
CA LYS A 21 -10.44 -25.78 7.97
C LYS A 21 -10.16 -27.08 8.76
N ASP A 22 -9.08 -27.80 8.44
CA ASP A 22 -8.74 -29.10 9.03
C ASP A 22 -7.98 -29.00 10.37
N LYS A 23 -7.82 -27.79 10.91
CA LYS A 23 -7.10 -27.53 12.17
C LYS A 23 -7.88 -28.06 13.39
N LYS A 24 -7.21 -28.87 14.22
CA LYS A 24 -7.76 -29.58 15.41
C LYS A 24 -8.53 -28.64 16.38
N PRO A 25 -9.52 -29.12 17.16
CA PRO A 25 -10.35 -28.27 18.04
C PRO A 25 -9.58 -27.37 19.02
N ALA A 26 -8.50 -27.88 19.63
CA ALA A 26 -7.64 -27.08 20.52
C ALA A 26 -6.91 -25.94 19.79
N LEU A 27 -6.57 -26.14 18.51
CA LEU A 27 -5.97 -25.12 17.65
C LEU A 27 -7.02 -24.05 17.26
N ARG A 28 -8.29 -24.44 17.10
CA ARG A 28 -9.39 -23.52 16.75
C ARG A 28 -9.55 -22.35 17.74
N LYS A 29 -9.53 -22.61 19.05
CA LYS A 29 -9.60 -21.55 20.08
C LYS A 29 -8.40 -20.59 20.03
N ALA A 30 -7.22 -21.08 19.68
CA ALA A 30 -6.03 -20.23 19.49
C ALA A 30 -6.15 -19.39 18.21
N LEU A 31 -6.71 -19.94 17.13
CA LEU A 31 -7.02 -19.20 15.91
C LEU A 31 -8.09 -18.12 16.18
N ASP A 32 -9.15 -18.41 16.95
CA ASP A 32 -10.21 -17.42 17.27
C ASP A 32 -9.62 -16.19 17.99
N PHE A 33 -8.61 -16.39 18.84
CA PHE A 33 -7.88 -15.29 19.50
C PHE A 33 -6.98 -14.52 18.52
N LEU A 34 -6.27 -15.22 17.63
CA LEU A 34 -5.43 -14.60 16.60
C LEU A 34 -6.26 -13.82 15.58
N ASP A 35 -7.42 -14.33 15.18
CA ASP A 35 -8.39 -13.67 14.29
C ASP A 35 -8.84 -12.34 14.89
N GLN A 36 -9.27 -12.34 16.16
CA GLN A 36 -9.70 -11.12 16.86
C GLN A 36 -8.55 -10.13 17.06
N LYS A 37 -7.34 -10.61 17.42
CA LYS A 37 -6.15 -9.78 17.59
C LYS A 37 -5.79 -9.08 16.28
N TRP A 38 -5.56 -9.84 15.21
CA TRP A 38 -5.07 -9.30 13.96
C TRP A 38 -6.14 -8.52 13.18
N TRP A 39 -7.42 -8.89 13.30
CA TRP A 39 -8.51 -8.04 12.84
C TRP A 39 -8.50 -6.66 13.52
N LYS A 40 -8.28 -6.62 14.84
CA LYS A 40 -8.16 -5.36 15.60
C LYS A 40 -6.95 -4.54 15.15
N GLU A 41 -5.78 -5.16 14.95
CA GLU A 41 -4.60 -4.48 14.41
C GLU A 41 -4.89 -3.88 13.03
N ILE A 42 -5.40 -4.67 12.07
CA ILE A 42 -5.74 -4.20 10.72
C ILE A 42 -6.69 -2.99 10.76
N VAL A 43 -7.75 -3.06 11.58
CA VAL A 43 -8.69 -1.93 11.78
C VAL A 43 -8.00 -0.73 12.39
N GLN A 44 -7.16 -0.91 13.40
CA GLN A 44 -6.48 0.18 14.10
C GLN A 44 -5.49 0.91 13.19
N TRP A 45 -4.67 0.17 12.45
CA TRP A 45 -3.65 0.72 11.55
C TRP A 45 -4.24 1.42 10.32
N HIS A 46 -5.35 0.93 9.78
CA HIS A 46 -6.06 1.54 8.64
C HIS A 46 -7.14 2.56 9.05
N SER A 47 -7.30 2.85 10.35
CA SER A 47 -8.17 3.93 10.83
C SER A 47 -7.47 5.28 10.74
N PRO A 48 -8.17 6.39 10.39
CA PRO A 48 -7.58 7.72 10.42
C PRO A 48 -7.05 8.08 11.81
N SER A 49 -5.78 8.46 11.89
CA SER A 49 -5.18 8.98 13.12
C SER A 49 -5.91 10.22 13.61
N SER A 50 -6.06 10.37 14.93
CA SER A 50 -6.57 11.61 15.54
C SER A 50 -5.57 12.77 15.45
N ILE A 51 -4.28 12.48 15.23
CA ILE A 51 -3.17 13.45 15.18
C ILE A 51 -2.62 13.50 13.73
N PRO A 52 -2.35 14.70 13.16
CA PRO A 52 -1.72 14.82 11.83
C PRO A 52 -0.26 14.32 11.78
N PRO A 53 0.25 13.88 10.60
CA PRO A 53 -0.50 13.67 9.36
C PRO A 53 -1.52 12.53 9.52
N ARG A 54 -2.72 12.73 8.96
CA ARG A 54 -3.79 11.74 9.06
C ARG A 54 -3.79 10.90 7.78
N ARG A 55 -3.78 9.58 7.92
CA ARG A 55 -4.18 8.63 6.86
C ARG A 55 -5.58 9.03 6.37
N GLN A 56 -5.74 9.29 5.07
CA GLN A 56 -6.98 9.73 4.42
C GLN A 56 -7.36 8.84 3.23
N TYR A 57 -6.39 8.49 2.39
CA TYR A 57 -6.62 7.59 1.26
C TYR A 57 -6.44 6.13 1.68
N HIS A 58 -5.28 5.78 2.25
CA HIS A 58 -4.84 4.42 2.55
C HIS A 58 -5.59 3.76 3.73
N THR A 59 -6.90 3.93 3.81
CA THR A 59 -7.77 3.55 4.93
C THR A 59 -8.48 2.22 4.68
N LEU A 60 -9.37 1.80 5.58
CA LEU A 60 -10.27 0.66 5.35
C LEU A 60 -11.12 0.80 4.07
N SER A 61 -11.37 2.02 3.58
CA SER A 61 -12.09 2.23 2.32
C SER A 61 -11.24 1.87 1.08
N HIS A 62 -9.92 2.07 1.13
CA HIS A 62 -8.99 1.58 0.10
C HIS A 62 -9.00 0.05 0.05
N LEU A 63 -8.84 -0.60 1.20
CA LEU A 63 -8.93 -2.07 1.29
C LEU A 63 -10.27 -2.58 0.73
N ALA A 64 -11.38 -1.91 1.01
CA ALA A 64 -12.70 -2.31 0.51
C ALA A 64 -12.83 -2.17 -1.02
N GLU A 65 -12.20 -1.17 -1.65
CA GLU A 65 -12.12 -1.04 -3.12
C GLU A 65 -11.24 -2.14 -3.73
N MET A 66 -10.05 -2.39 -3.17
CA MET A 66 -9.19 -3.49 -3.58
C MET A 66 -9.91 -4.84 -3.48
N PHE A 67 -10.68 -5.07 -2.41
CA PHE A 67 -11.50 -6.27 -2.28
C PHE A 67 -12.71 -6.32 -3.23
N GLY A 68 -13.21 -5.16 -3.68
CA GLY A 68 -14.16 -5.06 -4.78
C GLY A 68 -13.55 -5.53 -6.11
N HIS A 69 -12.29 -5.18 -6.38
CA HIS A 69 -11.54 -5.71 -7.52
C HIS A 69 -11.22 -7.20 -7.36
N PHE A 70 -10.67 -7.63 -6.22
CA PHE A 70 -10.43 -9.03 -5.88
C PHE A 70 -11.65 -9.91 -6.16
N ASN A 71 -12.85 -9.52 -5.70
CA ASN A 71 -14.09 -10.25 -5.94
C ASN A 71 -14.42 -10.43 -7.43
N ARG A 72 -14.17 -9.41 -8.26
CA ARG A 72 -14.39 -9.46 -9.72
C ARG A 72 -13.42 -10.40 -10.43
N TYR A 73 -12.21 -10.57 -9.89
CA TYR A 73 -11.13 -11.35 -10.48
C TYR A 73 -10.87 -12.69 -9.77
N LEU A 74 -11.63 -13.04 -8.72
CA LEU A 74 -11.41 -14.20 -7.85
C LEU A 74 -11.23 -15.53 -8.61
N THR A 75 -11.98 -15.74 -9.70
CA THR A 75 -11.91 -16.95 -10.53
C THR A 75 -10.68 -17.02 -11.44
N LYS A 76 -9.90 -15.93 -11.54
CA LYS A 76 -8.66 -15.84 -12.32
C LYS A 76 -7.40 -15.91 -11.43
N LEU A 77 -7.55 -15.70 -10.13
CA LEU A 77 -6.45 -15.75 -9.17
C LEU A 77 -6.03 -17.21 -8.91
N LYS A 78 -4.73 -17.51 -9.03
CA LYS A 78 -4.17 -18.84 -8.76
C LYS A 78 -3.98 -19.07 -7.27
N ASP A 79 -3.61 -18.01 -6.53
CA ASP A 79 -3.47 -17.98 -5.08
C ASP A 79 -4.27 -16.80 -4.49
N PRO A 80 -5.61 -16.93 -4.37
CA PRO A 80 -6.44 -15.88 -3.78
C PRO A 80 -6.06 -15.55 -2.34
N ARG A 81 -5.46 -16.49 -1.59
CA ARG A 81 -5.05 -16.27 -0.20
C ARG A 81 -3.85 -15.35 -0.13
N ALA A 82 -2.85 -15.53 -0.98
CA ALA A 82 -1.72 -14.62 -1.08
C ALA A 82 -2.17 -13.19 -1.46
N VAL A 83 -3.06 -13.05 -2.44
CA VAL A 83 -3.56 -11.73 -2.86
C VAL A 83 -4.37 -11.07 -1.74
N ALA A 84 -5.30 -11.79 -1.09
CA ALA A 84 -6.11 -11.25 0.00
C ALA A 84 -5.27 -10.82 1.21
N LEU A 85 -4.24 -11.59 1.57
CA LEU A 85 -3.29 -11.21 2.63
C LEU A 85 -2.43 -10.01 2.22
N SER A 86 -2.00 -9.93 0.96
CA SER A 86 -1.25 -8.76 0.46
C SER A 86 -2.10 -7.48 0.54
N ILE A 87 -3.38 -7.54 0.17
CA ILE A 87 -4.34 -6.43 0.33
C ILE A 87 -4.39 -5.98 1.80
N PHE A 88 -4.58 -6.89 2.76
CA PHE A 88 -4.68 -6.50 4.18
C PHE A 88 -3.41 -5.90 4.79
N PHE A 89 -2.23 -6.18 4.22
CA PHE A 89 -0.95 -5.88 4.87
C PHE A 89 -0.05 -4.89 4.14
N HIS A 90 -0.23 -4.59 2.84
CA HIS A 90 0.71 -3.74 2.09
C HIS A 90 0.96 -2.36 2.74
N ASP A 91 -0.10 -1.65 3.12
CA ASP A 91 -0.03 -0.36 3.81
C ASP A 91 -0.38 -0.48 5.31
N ILE A 92 -0.16 -1.63 5.96
CA ILE A 92 -0.46 -1.71 7.41
C ILE A 92 0.43 -0.75 8.20
N ILE A 93 1.68 -0.55 7.79
CA ILE A 93 2.50 0.61 8.16
C ILE A 93 2.42 1.64 7.04
N TYR A 94 2.11 2.88 7.40
CA TYR A 94 2.09 4.00 6.46
C TYR A 94 2.42 5.31 7.18
N ASP A 95 3.57 5.88 6.85
CA ASP A 95 4.01 7.23 7.21
C ASP A 95 4.50 7.92 5.92
N PRO A 96 3.87 9.03 5.47
CA PRO A 96 4.29 9.79 4.28
C PRO A 96 5.74 10.33 4.32
N GLU A 97 6.36 10.43 5.50
CA GLU A 97 7.76 10.84 5.65
C GLU A 97 8.74 9.65 5.60
N SER A 98 8.24 8.42 5.73
CA SER A 98 9.04 7.19 5.72
C SER A 98 9.41 6.72 4.32
N LYS A 99 10.55 6.02 4.24
CA LYS A 99 11.03 5.32 3.03
C LYS A 99 11.03 3.80 3.20
N THR A 100 10.50 3.30 4.32
CA THR A 100 10.53 1.89 4.71
C THR A 100 9.13 1.31 4.93
N ASN A 101 8.06 2.01 4.52
CA ASN A 101 6.68 1.57 4.76
C ASN A 101 6.44 0.13 4.27
N GLU A 102 6.93 -0.22 3.08
CA GLU A 102 6.74 -1.54 2.49
C GLU A 102 7.56 -2.62 3.24
N GLU A 103 8.80 -2.31 3.63
CA GLU A 103 9.62 -3.20 4.46
C GLU A 103 9.01 -3.40 5.86
N ASP A 104 8.57 -2.32 6.52
CA ASP A 104 7.98 -2.35 7.86
C ASP A 104 6.62 -3.09 7.85
N SER A 105 5.78 -2.86 6.83
CA SER A 105 4.56 -3.63 6.56
C SER A 105 4.84 -5.12 6.33
N ALA A 106 5.89 -5.44 5.58
CA ALA A 106 6.29 -6.83 5.34
C ALA A 106 6.76 -7.54 6.62
N GLU A 107 7.49 -6.86 7.51
CA GLU A 107 7.90 -7.42 8.82
C GLU A 107 6.69 -7.61 9.76
N VAL A 108 5.70 -6.71 9.74
CA VAL A 108 4.42 -6.91 10.43
C VAL A 108 3.68 -8.15 9.90
N PHE A 109 3.68 -8.36 8.59
CA PHE A 109 3.10 -9.56 7.98
C PHE A 109 3.87 -10.85 8.31
N ILE A 110 5.21 -10.83 8.35
CA ILE A 110 6.02 -11.99 8.78
C ILE A 110 5.62 -12.43 10.19
N LYS A 111 5.54 -11.48 11.13
CA LYS A 111 5.08 -11.73 12.51
C LYS A 111 3.67 -12.34 12.54
N PHE A 112 2.76 -11.86 11.70
CA PHE A 112 1.45 -12.51 11.54
C PHE A 112 1.57 -13.95 11.04
N GLY A 113 2.42 -14.20 10.03
CA GLY A 113 2.69 -15.52 9.47
C GLY A 113 3.22 -16.53 10.49
N GLU A 114 4.15 -16.10 11.35
CA GLU A 114 4.69 -16.89 12.47
C GLU A 114 3.59 -17.25 13.48
N GLU A 115 2.84 -16.25 13.96
CA GLU A 115 1.78 -16.45 14.94
C GLU A 115 0.64 -17.34 14.42
N ALA A 116 0.22 -17.13 13.16
CA ALA A 116 -0.84 -17.90 12.50
C ALA A 116 -0.36 -19.28 11.96
N LYS A 117 0.95 -19.55 12.01
CA LYS A 117 1.61 -20.74 11.47
C LYS A 117 1.25 -20.96 10.00
N LEU A 118 1.47 -19.94 9.18
CA LEU A 118 1.34 -20.02 7.73
C LEU A 118 2.52 -20.80 7.12
N GLU A 119 2.32 -21.35 5.94
CA GLU A 119 3.40 -21.98 5.18
C GLU A 119 4.46 -20.94 4.78
N GLU A 120 5.74 -21.28 4.91
CA GLU A 120 6.87 -20.41 4.56
C GLU A 120 6.78 -19.88 3.12
N ARG A 121 6.33 -20.72 2.18
CA ARG A 121 6.07 -20.34 0.78
C ARG A 121 5.02 -19.22 0.67
N LEU A 122 3.93 -19.28 1.43
CA LEU A 122 2.90 -18.24 1.45
C LEU A 122 3.45 -16.95 2.08
N VAL A 123 4.21 -17.07 3.17
CA VAL A 123 4.83 -15.92 3.84
C VAL A 123 5.81 -15.21 2.90
N ALA A 124 6.69 -15.96 2.24
CA ALA A 124 7.64 -15.42 1.27
C ALA A 124 6.95 -14.78 0.06
N LYS A 125 5.87 -15.39 -0.46
CA LYS A 125 5.09 -14.85 -1.59
C LYS A 125 4.45 -13.50 -1.23
N VAL A 126 3.74 -13.41 -0.10
CA VAL A 126 3.08 -12.17 0.34
C VAL A 126 4.12 -11.09 0.72
N LYS A 127 5.24 -11.44 1.36
CA LYS A 127 6.36 -10.50 1.57
C LYS A 127 6.82 -9.88 0.24
N ALA A 128 7.02 -10.71 -0.78
CA ALA A 128 7.46 -10.23 -2.10
C ALA A 128 6.39 -9.40 -2.82
N TYR A 129 5.10 -9.57 -2.50
CA TYR A 129 4.01 -8.75 -3.05
C TYR A 129 3.97 -7.37 -2.39
N ILE A 130 4.07 -7.32 -1.06
CA ILE A 130 4.15 -6.06 -0.29
C ILE A 130 5.35 -5.24 -0.76
N LEU A 131 6.54 -5.84 -0.87
CA LEU A 131 7.73 -5.13 -1.34
C LEU A 131 7.63 -4.61 -2.78
N ALA A 132 6.75 -5.17 -3.62
CA ALA A 132 6.55 -4.72 -5.00
C ALA A 132 5.71 -3.43 -5.11
N THR A 133 4.93 -3.06 -4.09
CA THR A 133 4.20 -1.77 -4.07
C THR A 133 5.11 -0.56 -3.89
N LYS A 134 6.41 -0.77 -3.62
CA LYS A 134 7.39 0.31 -3.48
C LYS A 134 7.67 1.06 -4.79
N SER A 135 7.54 0.38 -5.92
CA SER A 135 7.78 0.96 -7.26
C SER A 135 6.68 0.69 -8.27
N HIS A 136 5.82 -0.32 -8.04
CA HIS A 136 4.82 -0.83 -8.98
C HIS A 136 5.39 -1.22 -10.36
N GLU A 137 6.71 -1.41 -10.47
CA GLU A 137 7.37 -1.68 -11.75
C GLU A 137 6.99 -3.05 -12.33
N HIS A 138 6.72 -3.08 -13.64
CA HIS A 138 6.38 -4.29 -14.39
C HIS A 138 7.60 -5.20 -14.68
N GLY A 139 8.45 -5.43 -13.67
CA GLY A 139 9.66 -6.24 -13.75
C GLY A 139 9.40 -7.74 -13.95
N PRO A 140 10.46 -8.57 -14.03
CA PRO A 140 10.35 -9.99 -14.34
C PRO A 140 9.39 -10.78 -13.44
N GLN A 141 9.31 -10.43 -12.15
CA GLN A 141 8.38 -11.07 -11.21
C GLN A 141 6.93 -10.86 -11.63
N VAL A 142 6.52 -9.62 -11.94
CA VAL A 142 5.17 -9.25 -12.39
C VAL A 142 4.80 -9.96 -13.71
N GLN A 143 5.77 -10.10 -14.61
CA GLN A 143 5.59 -10.82 -15.89
C GLN A 143 5.41 -12.32 -15.67
N SER A 144 6.01 -12.90 -14.63
CA SER A 144 5.93 -14.33 -14.29
C SER A 144 4.74 -14.71 -13.39
N ASP A 145 4.21 -13.77 -12.61
CA ASP A 145 3.12 -14.01 -11.64
C ASP A 145 1.90 -13.11 -11.91
N PRO A 146 0.88 -13.62 -12.64
CA PRO A 146 -0.35 -12.87 -12.93
C PRO A 146 -1.14 -12.42 -11.70
N ASP A 147 -1.01 -13.11 -10.56
CA ASP A 147 -1.66 -12.71 -9.32
C ASP A 147 -1.03 -11.43 -8.74
N LEU A 148 0.29 -11.25 -8.92
CA LEU A 148 1.01 -10.03 -8.55
C LEU A 148 0.61 -8.87 -9.46
N ALA A 149 0.55 -9.11 -10.77
CA ALA A 149 0.09 -8.11 -11.73
C ALA A 149 -1.33 -7.61 -11.38
N LEU A 150 -2.25 -8.52 -11.04
CA LEU A 150 -3.59 -8.14 -10.59
C LEU A 150 -3.58 -7.43 -9.23
N PHE A 151 -2.76 -7.85 -8.26
CA PHE A 151 -2.63 -7.18 -6.97
C PHE A 151 -2.17 -5.71 -7.11
N LEU A 152 -1.12 -5.44 -7.90
CA LEU A 152 -0.63 -4.08 -8.18
C LEU A 152 -1.69 -3.26 -8.94
N ASP A 153 -2.40 -3.87 -9.90
CA ASP A 153 -3.51 -3.24 -10.61
C ASP A 153 -4.70 -2.87 -9.70
N PHE A 154 -4.97 -3.65 -8.65
CA PHE A 154 -6.02 -3.34 -7.68
C PHE A 154 -5.67 -2.11 -6.84
N ASP A 155 -4.40 -1.96 -6.47
CA ASP A 155 -3.90 -0.81 -5.71
C ASP A 155 -3.93 0.48 -6.56
N MET A 156 -3.40 0.39 -7.79
CA MET A 156 -3.36 1.51 -8.74
C MET A 156 -4.71 1.79 -9.43
N ALA A 157 -5.75 0.99 -9.18
CA ALA A 157 -7.05 1.08 -9.84
C ALA A 157 -7.67 2.48 -9.76
N VAL A 158 -7.39 3.20 -8.66
CA VAL A 158 -7.81 4.57 -8.37
C VAL A 158 -7.42 5.56 -9.48
N LEU A 159 -6.27 5.36 -10.12
CA LEU A 159 -5.76 6.27 -11.16
C LEU A 159 -6.70 6.28 -12.37
N GLY A 160 -7.30 5.14 -12.70
CA GLY A 160 -8.25 4.97 -13.82
C GLY A 160 -9.70 5.35 -13.51
N ARG A 161 -10.00 6.00 -12.38
CA ARG A 161 -11.35 6.46 -12.04
C ARG A 161 -11.82 7.60 -12.96
N PRO A 162 -13.14 7.82 -13.12
CA PRO A 162 -13.67 9.06 -13.68
C PRO A 162 -13.13 10.28 -12.92
N LEU A 163 -12.85 11.38 -13.63
CA LEU A 163 -12.10 12.55 -13.13
C LEU A 163 -12.51 13.02 -11.71
N ALA A 164 -13.80 13.09 -11.40
CA ALA A 164 -14.27 13.50 -10.07
C ALA A 164 -13.81 12.57 -8.94
N GLY A 165 -13.78 11.25 -9.18
CA GLY A 165 -13.31 10.25 -8.22
C GLY A 165 -11.78 10.15 -8.14
N TYR A 166 -11.08 10.56 -9.20
CA TYR A 166 -9.63 10.77 -9.19
C TYR A 166 -9.24 12.01 -8.39
N MET A 167 -9.93 13.14 -8.60
CA MET A 167 -9.64 14.40 -7.90
C MET A 167 -9.93 14.30 -6.39
N ALA A 168 -10.94 13.52 -5.98
CA ALA A 168 -11.16 13.17 -4.58
C ALA A 168 -9.97 12.37 -3.98
N TYR A 169 -9.43 11.40 -4.72
CA TYR A 169 -8.21 10.67 -4.33
C TYR A 169 -6.99 11.60 -4.22
N ALA A 170 -6.74 12.41 -5.25
CA ALA A 170 -5.59 13.32 -5.26
C ALA A 170 -5.65 14.34 -4.12
N ALA A 171 -6.86 14.78 -3.74
CA ALA A 171 -7.09 15.61 -2.55
C ALA A 171 -6.80 14.87 -1.23
N GLN A 172 -7.18 13.60 -1.11
CA GLN A 172 -6.85 12.76 0.07
C GLN A 172 -5.34 12.58 0.20
N ILE A 173 -4.62 12.32 -0.89
CA ILE A 173 -3.15 12.29 -0.91
C ILE A 173 -2.57 13.66 -0.50
N ARG A 174 -3.11 14.78 -1.00
CA ARG A 174 -2.64 16.11 -0.57
C ARG A 174 -2.78 16.32 0.93
N GLN A 175 -3.84 15.80 1.56
CA GLN A 175 -4.05 15.86 3.02
C GLN A 175 -3.08 14.98 3.81
N GLU A 176 -2.71 13.80 3.31
CA GLU A 176 -1.68 12.96 3.95
C GLU A 176 -0.32 13.69 3.97
N PHE A 177 0.04 14.32 2.86
CA PHE A 177 1.28 15.10 2.70
C PHE A 177 1.16 16.56 3.17
N ILE A 178 0.12 16.95 3.95
CA ILE A 178 -0.18 18.37 4.26
C ILE A 178 0.94 19.12 5.00
N HIS A 179 1.84 18.38 5.65
CA HIS A 179 3.03 18.90 6.33
C HIS A 179 4.12 19.37 5.35
N PHE A 180 4.15 18.89 4.11
CA PHE A 180 5.03 19.42 3.08
C PHE A 180 4.52 20.78 2.55
N PRO A 181 5.43 21.78 2.38
CA PRO A 181 5.13 23.02 1.66
C PRO A 181 4.57 22.75 0.27
N VAL A 182 3.74 23.67 -0.24
CA VAL A 182 3.05 23.52 -1.54
C VAL A 182 4.03 23.21 -2.67
N ASP A 183 5.09 24.00 -2.81
CA ASP A 183 6.06 23.84 -3.91
C ASP A 183 6.77 22.48 -3.88
N GLY A 184 7.19 22.03 -2.69
CA GLY A 184 7.82 20.72 -2.49
C GLY A 184 6.87 19.55 -2.69
N TYR A 185 5.59 19.70 -2.32
CA TYR A 185 4.55 18.73 -2.65
C TYR A 185 4.33 18.68 -4.17
N CYS A 186 4.22 19.82 -4.84
CA CYS A 186 4.02 19.88 -6.29
C CYS A 186 5.16 19.21 -7.06
N GLU A 187 6.41 19.52 -6.72
CA GLU A 187 7.59 18.90 -7.34
C GLU A 187 7.60 17.37 -7.10
N GLY A 188 7.47 16.95 -5.83
CA GLY A 188 7.52 15.55 -5.44
C GLY A 188 6.39 14.71 -6.05
N ARG A 189 5.14 15.20 -5.96
CA ARG A 189 3.96 14.54 -6.53
C ARG A 189 4.07 14.47 -8.05
N ALA A 190 4.39 15.58 -8.75
CA ALA A 190 4.54 15.56 -10.20
C ALA A 190 5.66 14.60 -10.65
N LYS A 191 6.74 14.45 -9.88
CA LYS A 191 7.79 13.46 -10.14
C LYS A 191 7.27 12.01 -10.06
N VAL A 192 6.46 11.68 -9.04
CA VAL A 192 5.84 10.34 -8.91
C VAL A 192 4.90 10.06 -10.11
N LEU A 193 4.04 11.01 -10.46
CA LEU A 193 3.07 10.84 -11.56
C LEU A 193 3.76 10.70 -12.93
N ARG A 194 4.83 11.48 -13.18
CA ARG A 194 5.68 11.31 -14.38
C ARG A 194 6.39 9.94 -14.39
N GLY A 195 6.75 9.40 -13.22
CA GLY A 195 7.26 8.05 -13.06
C GLY A 195 6.29 7.01 -13.63
N PHE A 196 5.02 7.04 -13.20
CA PHE A 196 3.99 6.12 -13.73
C PHE A 196 3.79 6.27 -15.24
N LEU A 197 3.77 7.51 -15.77
CA LEU A 197 3.63 7.75 -17.22
C LEU A 197 4.81 7.20 -18.05
N ALA A 198 6.00 7.08 -17.44
CA ALA A 198 7.22 6.59 -18.06
C ALA A 198 7.35 5.05 -18.09
N MET A 199 6.55 4.31 -17.33
CA MET A 199 6.57 2.82 -17.30
C MET A 199 5.98 2.17 -18.57
N GLY A 200 5.62 2.97 -19.58
CA GLY A 200 4.96 2.54 -20.82
C GLY A 200 3.46 2.27 -20.64
N ASN A 201 3.08 1.45 -19.66
CA ASN A 201 1.70 1.29 -19.21
C ASN A 201 1.63 1.59 -17.70
N VAL A 202 0.53 2.19 -17.25
CA VAL A 202 0.20 2.39 -15.83
C VAL A 202 -0.26 1.08 -15.20
N PHE A 203 -0.95 0.22 -15.95
CA PHE A 203 -1.47 -1.06 -15.47
C PHE A 203 -0.67 -2.27 -15.97
N ALA A 204 -0.50 -3.27 -15.11
CA ALA A 204 0.24 -4.49 -15.36
C ALA A 204 -0.54 -5.47 -16.24
N SER A 205 -1.84 -5.69 -15.98
CA SER A 205 -2.66 -6.65 -16.73
C SER A 205 -3.34 -6.03 -17.96
N ALA A 206 -3.50 -6.84 -19.01
CA ALA A 206 -4.16 -6.40 -20.25
C ALA A 206 -5.61 -5.94 -20.03
N GLU A 207 -6.33 -6.54 -19.08
CA GLU A 207 -7.72 -6.21 -18.78
C GLU A 207 -7.87 -4.85 -18.08
N PHE A 208 -6.97 -4.53 -17.13
CA PHE A 208 -6.93 -3.19 -16.53
C PHE A 208 -6.50 -2.15 -17.54
N ARG A 209 -5.47 -2.41 -18.36
CA ARG A 209 -5.06 -1.49 -19.43
C ARG A 209 -6.23 -1.15 -20.36
N ALA A 210 -6.90 -2.17 -20.90
CA ALA A 210 -8.03 -1.99 -21.82
C ALA A 210 -9.21 -1.21 -21.19
N ALA A 211 -9.43 -1.33 -19.88
CA ALA A 211 -10.52 -0.66 -19.18
C ALA A 211 -10.16 0.72 -18.62
N ARG A 212 -8.88 1.03 -18.36
CA ARG A 212 -8.46 2.15 -17.49
C ARG A 212 -7.25 2.95 -17.96
N GLU A 213 -6.39 2.43 -18.84
CA GLU A 213 -5.10 3.07 -19.19
C GLU A 213 -5.30 4.52 -19.68
N ALA A 214 -6.16 4.71 -20.68
CA ALA A 214 -6.41 6.04 -21.26
C ALA A 214 -6.92 7.05 -20.22
N THR A 215 -7.85 6.63 -19.35
CA THR A 215 -8.39 7.46 -18.27
C THR A 215 -7.31 7.79 -17.23
N ALA A 216 -6.49 6.80 -16.85
CA ALA A 216 -5.42 7.01 -15.89
C ALA A 216 -4.37 7.98 -16.41
N ARG A 217 -3.90 7.80 -17.65
CA ARG A 217 -2.92 8.71 -18.26
C ARG A 217 -3.46 10.15 -18.34
N ALA A 218 -4.71 10.33 -18.80
CA ALA A 218 -5.34 11.64 -18.85
C ALA A 218 -5.49 12.29 -17.45
N ASN A 219 -5.82 11.53 -16.41
CA ASN A 219 -5.88 12.02 -15.04
C ASN A 219 -4.49 12.42 -14.49
N LEU A 220 -3.47 11.59 -14.72
CA LEU A 220 -2.08 11.85 -14.32
C LEU A 220 -1.53 13.11 -15.00
N GLU A 221 -1.72 13.23 -16.31
CA GLU A 221 -1.28 14.39 -17.11
C GLU A 221 -1.99 15.67 -16.67
N ALA A 222 -3.30 15.61 -16.38
CA ALA A 222 -4.05 16.74 -15.84
C ALA A 222 -3.57 17.17 -14.44
N GLU A 223 -3.30 16.24 -13.52
CA GLU A 223 -2.77 16.59 -12.20
C GLU A 223 -1.36 17.19 -12.31
N ILE A 224 -0.49 16.65 -13.17
CA ILE A 224 0.86 17.22 -13.41
C ILE A 224 0.75 18.68 -13.88
N ALA A 225 -0.12 18.99 -14.84
CA ALA A 225 -0.30 20.35 -15.35
C ALA A 225 -0.80 21.35 -14.28
N GLU A 226 -1.65 20.90 -13.35
CA GLU A 226 -2.08 21.72 -12.21
C GLU A 226 -0.92 21.95 -11.22
N LEU A 227 -0.17 20.91 -10.87
CA LEU A 227 0.96 20.97 -9.94
C LEU A 227 2.11 21.83 -10.47
N GLU A 228 2.44 21.72 -11.77
CA GLU A 228 3.43 22.58 -12.45
C GLU A 228 3.04 24.07 -12.42
N ALA A 229 1.73 24.35 -12.39
CA ALA A 229 1.20 25.70 -12.23
C ALA A 229 0.91 26.08 -10.76
N GLY A 230 1.49 25.34 -9.80
CA GLY A 230 1.40 25.63 -8.36
C GLY A 230 0.05 25.33 -7.71
N ARG A 231 -0.86 24.63 -8.41
CA ARG A 231 -2.21 24.31 -7.91
C ARG A 231 -2.24 22.88 -7.37
N VAL A 232 -2.61 22.74 -6.11
CA VAL A 232 -2.75 21.43 -5.45
C VAL A 232 -4.21 20.97 -5.45
N PRO A 233 -4.47 19.65 -5.57
CA PRO A 233 -5.78 19.08 -5.34
C PRO A 233 -6.29 19.43 -3.93
N LEU A 234 -7.51 19.99 -3.85
CA LEU A 234 -8.19 20.29 -2.60
C LEU A 234 -9.48 19.46 -2.50
N PRO A 235 -9.91 19.06 -1.28
CA PRO A 235 -11.17 18.34 -1.11
C PRO A 235 -12.33 19.17 -1.68
N LEU A 236 -13.13 18.56 -2.55
CA LEU A 236 -14.32 19.22 -3.09
C LEU A 236 -15.30 19.52 -1.93
N PRO A 237 -15.73 20.78 -1.73
CA PRO A 237 -16.67 21.11 -0.67
C PRO A 237 -17.97 20.30 -0.81
N GLY A 238 -18.31 19.52 0.22
CA GLY A 238 -19.59 18.82 0.30
C GLY A 238 -19.66 17.42 -0.30
N GLN A 239 -18.54 16.78 -0.69
CA GLN A 239 -18.57 15.32 -0.91
C GLN A 239 -18.51 14.58 0.44
N PRO A 240 -19.47 13.68 0.75
CA PRO A 240 -19.36 12.79 1.91
C PRO A 240 -18.30 11.70 1.65
N ASP A 241 -17.73 11.15 2.72
CA ASP A 241 -16.70 10.08 2.72
C ASP A 241 -17.19 8.71 2.18
N THR A 242 -18.25 8.69 1.37
CA THR A 242 -18.89 7.47 0.87
C THR A 242 -18.98 7.51 -0.64
N ILE A 243 -18.16 6.69 -1.30
CA ILE A 243 -18.32 6.38 -2.73
C ILE A 243 -19.66 5.65 -2.89
N SER A 244 -20.65 6.36 -3.40
CA SER A 244 -21.94 5.79 -3.81
C SER A 244 -21.84 5.28 -5.24
N VAL A 245 -22.22 4.02 -5.44
CA VAL A 245 -22.26 3.36 -6.76
C VAL A 245 -23.49 3.83 -7.54
N THR A 246 -23.45 5.09 -7.99
CA THR A 246 -24.24 5.76 -9.06
C THR A 246 -25.79 5.75 -8.99
N PRO A 247 -26.54 6.60 -9.73
CA PRO A 247 -26.14 7.72 -10.61
C PRO A 247 -26.84 9.10 -10.35
N SER A 248 -26.15 10.19 -10.76
CA SER A 248 -26.68 11.46 -11.31
C SER A 248 -27.84 12.23 -10.61
N LYS A 249 -27.55 13.46 -10.14
CA LYS A 249 -28.17 14.72 -10.64
C LYS A 249 -27.52 16.01 -10.10
N LYS A 250 -27.86 17.14 -10.75
CA LYS A 250 -27.28 18.51 -10.61
C LYS A 250 -27.43 19.14 -9.21
N GLY A 251 -26.51 20.03 -8.84
CA GLY A 251 -26.66 21.03 -7.78
C GLY A 251 -25.50 22.04 -7.76
N GLN A 252 -25.80 23.34 -7.71
CA GLN A 252 -24.85 24.46 -7.81
C GLN A 252 -24.87 25.29 -6.51
N THR A 253 -23.75 25.88 -6.08
CA THR A 253 -23.61 27.33 -5.69
C THR A 253 -22.35 27.61 -4.85
N ASP A 254 -21.88 28.85 -4.97
CA ASP A 254 -20.67 29.42 -4.36
C ASP A 254 -20.75 29.64 -2.84
N LYS A 255 -19.58 29.67 -2.18
CA LYS A 255 -19.22 30.75 -1.22
C LYS A 255 -17.74 30.77 -0.81
N LYS A 256 -17.34 31.91 -0.25
CA LYS A 256 -15.96 32.40 -0.04
C LYS A 256 -15.38 32.09 1.35
N PHE A 257 -14.03 31.92 1.39
CA PHE A 257 -13.05 32.18 2.47
C PHE A 257 -13.28 31.63 3.90
N GLN A 258 -12.24 31.02 4.48
CA GLN A 258 -11.33 31.68 5.45
C GLN A 258 -10.14 30.78 5.87
N VAL A 259 -9.09 31.38 6.44
CA VAL A 259 -7.84 30.71 6.84
C VAL A 259 -7.74 30.65 8.37
N TYR A 260 -7.32 29.51 8.92
CA TYR A 260 -7.00 29.37 10.35
C TYR A 260 -5.61 28.74 10.53
N LYS A 261 -4.81 29.26 11.46
CA LYS A 261 -3.51 28.70 11.84
C LYS A 261 -3.59 28.14 13.26
N HIS A 262 -3.00 26.98 13.52
CA HIS A 262 -2.70 26.48 14.87
C HIS A 262 -1.20 26.12 14.97
N PRO A 263 -0.60 26.18 16.17
CA PRO A 263 0.84 26.06 16.35
C PRO A 263 1.31 24.61 16.37
N THR A 264 2.58 24.43 16.06
CA THR A 264 3.31 23.15 16.11
C THR A 264 3.51 22.68 17.55
N LEU A 265 3.52 21.37 17.77
CA LEU A 265 4.38 20.80 18.81
C LEU A 265 4.89 19.41 18.44
N LYS A 266 6.14 19.17 18.85
CA LYS A 266 6.78 17.85 18.91
C LYS A 266 6.04 16.93 19.89
N GLU A 267 6.51 15.68 19.91
CA GLU A 267 6.24 14.63 20.91
C GLU A 267 5.02 13.73 20.65
N ARG A 268 5.27 12.61 19.96
CA ARG A 268 4.98 11.24 20.45
C ARG A 268 5.58 10.16 19.55
N ILE A 269 6.66 9.54 20.02
CA ILE A 269 6.98 8.09 19.95
C ILE A 269 8.35 7.89 20.62
N ASN A 270 8.44 6.94 21.57
CA ASN A 270 9.70 6.60 22.23
C ASN A 270 10.48 5.55 21.42
N TRP A 271 11.26 6.02 20.46
CA TRP A 271 12.07 5.19 19.55
C TRP A 271 13.08 4.24 20.23
N ARG A 272 13.31 4.35 21.55
CA ARG A 272 14.18 3.42 22.28
C ARG A 272 13.58 2.00 22.36
N ALA A 273 12.27 1.87 22.47
CA ALA A 273 11.61 0.56 22.62
C ALA A 273 11.72 -0.30 21.34
N VAL A 274 11.51 0.32 20.17
CA VAL A 274 11.61 -0.36 18.87
C VAL A 274 13.06 -0.80 18.57
N ARG A 275 14.05 0.05 18.88
CA ARG A 275 15.47 -0.29 18.69
C ARG A 275 15.98 -1.39 19.63
N SER A 276 15.38 -1.54 20.82
CA SER A 276 15.86 -2.50 21.83
C SER A 276 15.58 -3.98 21.51
N GLN A 277 14.66 -4.31 20.60
CA GLN A 277 14.43 -5.71 20.19
C GLN A 277 15.29 -6.16 19.00
N LEU A 278 15.73 -5.23 18.14
CA LEU A 278 16.70 -5.51 17.07
C LEU A 278 18.16 -5.56 17.57
N ALA A 279 18.48 -4.89 18.68
CA ALA A 279 19.83 -4.87 19.25
C ALA A 279 20.25 -6.18 19.97
N ILE A 280 19.33 -7.10 20.25
CA ILE A 280 19.59 -8.32 21.05
C ILE A 280 20.05 -9.52 20.18
N MET A 281 19.88 -9.47 18.86
CA MET A 281 20.39 -10.50 17.94
C MET A 281 21.72 -10.15 17.24
N ALA A 282 22.33 -9.02 17.58
CA ALA A 282 23.61 -8.57 17.01
C ALA A 282 24.84 -8.81 17.92
N ILE A 283 24.69 -9.57 19.01
CA ILE A 283 25.78 -9.88 19.97
C ILE A 283 25.90 -11.39 20.23
N SER A 284 26.24 -12.13 19.18
CA SER A 284 26.71 -13.53 19.26
C SER A 284 27.50 -13.89 18.00
N GLY A 285 28.62 -13.18 17.78
CA GLY A 285 29.47 -13.40 16.62
C GLY A 285 30.22 -14.74 16.68
N ALA A 286 30.19 -15.49 15.58
CA ALA A 286 31.15 -16.55 15.28
C ALA A 286 31.46 -16.55 13.77
N PHE A 287 32.70 -16.22 13.42
CA PHE A 287 33.23 -16.37 12.06
C PHE A 287 33.38 -17.86 11.71
N VAL A 288 33.07 -18.23 10.46
CA VAL A 288 33.87 -19.25 9.74
C VAL A 288 34.19 -18.75 8.34
N PHE A 289 35.48 -18.67 8.07
CA PHE A 289 36.07 -18.34 6.78
C PHE A 289 36.46 -19.66 6.09
N VAL A 290 35.95 -19.95 4.89
CA VAL A 290 36.57 -20.92 3.98
C VAL A 290 36.46 -20.36 2.56
N GLY A 291 37.61 -20.06 1.96
CA GLY A 291 37.71 -19.80 0.52
C GLY A 291 38.40 -20.97 -0.18
N TYR A 292 38.20 -21.08 -1.48
CA TYR A 292 39.19 -21.71 -2.37
C TYR A 292 39.22 -21.01 -3.73
N SER A 293 40.37 -21.13 -4.42
CA SER A 293 40.86 -20.18 -5.42
C SER A 293 40.78 -20.69 -6.87
N LEU A 294 41.31 -19.86 -7.79
CA LEU A 294 41.76 -20.15 -9.19
C LEU A 294 40.67 -19.85 -10.26
N ILE A 295 40.97 -19.31 -11.46
CA ILE A 295 42.20 -19.35 -12.29
C ILE A 295 42.54 -17.99 -12.98
N VAL A 296 43.80 -17.57 -12.81
CA VAL A 296 44.78 -16.93 -13.76
C VAL A 296 44.36 -15.86 -14.80
N GLY A 297 45.03 -14.70 -14.71
CA GLY A 297 45.38 -13.82 -15.84
C GLY A 297 46.51 -12.84 -15.44
N LYS A 298 47.78 -13.10 -15.81
CA LYS A 298 48.98 -12.51 -15.16
C LYS A 298 49.97 -11.90 -16.17
N ARG A 299 50.73 -10.86 -15.73
CA ARG A 299 51.89 -10.16 -16.39
C ARG A 299 51.47 -9.02 -17.34
N LYS A 300 52.23 -7.92 -17.59
CA LYS A 300 53.56 -7.35 -17.18
C LYS A 300 53.53 -5.82 -17.56
N LYS A 301 54.41 -4.88 -17.16
CA LYS A 301 55.62 -4.79 -16.28
C LYS A 301 55.74 -3.33 -15.75
N ALA A 302 56.60 -3.13 -14.74
CA ALA A 302 57.18 -1.91 -14.15
C ALA A 302 57.57 -0.70 -15.04
N GLY A 303 57.71 0.48 -14.41
CA GLY A 303 58.75 1.45 -14.79
C GLY A 303 58.67 2.89 -14.26
N LYS A 304 59.19 3.13 -13.04
CA LYS A 304 59.47 4.44 -12.38
C LYS A 304 58.27 5.30 -11.95
#